data_AF-A0A662GXZ6-F1
#
_entry.id   AF-A0A662GXZ6-F1
#
_cell.length_a   1.000
_cell.length_b   1.000
_cell.length_c   1.000
_cell.angle_alpha   90.00
_cell.angle_beta   90.00
_cell.angle_gamma   90.00
#
_symmetry.space_group_name_H-M   'P 1'
#
loop_
_entity.id
_entity.type
_entity.pdbx_description
1 polymer ?
#
loop_
_entity_poly.entity_id
_entity_poly.type
_entity_poly.pdbx_seq_one_letter_code
_entity_poly.pdbx_strand_id
1 'polypeptide(L)'
;MGTKEVLTSEDFYEIIFRILDVMKENEKYLTDLDAAIGDADHGINMVRGFTLATERLKNVNPASDVGTILNTVAMALLETVGGAAGPLYGMWFMNMAQVTMGKSEVDKKLLAEMLEMGLKGVQDIGGGTQPGEKTMVDAIHPALQELKKAANDPSISLLEALEKAAKAAEEGMKATIPMIAKRGRASYLGERSRGHQDPGATSSYLIIKTIYDYLKEKQG
;
A
#
# COMPACT_ATOMS: atom_id res chain seq x y z
N MET A 1 -24.09 20.26 -5.15
CA MET A 1 -23.32 19.96 -3.93
C MET A 1 -21.95 19.55 -4.38
N GLY A 2 -20.90 20.29 -4.01
CA GLY A 2 -19.54 19.94 -4.43
C GLY A 2 -19.16 18.57 -3.89
N THR A 3 -18.61 17.72 -4.74
CA THR A 3 -18.03 16.44 -4.34
C THR A 3 -17.03 16.72 -3.22
N LYS A 4 -17.15 16.04 -2.08
CA LYS A 4 -16.16 16.18 -1.01
C LYS A 4 -14.81 15.71 -1.53
N GLU A 5 -13.83 16.62 -1.62
CA GLU A 5 -12.44 16.38 -2.03
C GLU A 5 -11.61 15.74 -0.91
N VAL A 6 -12.22 14.87 -0.10
CA VAL A 6 -11.62 14.24 1.07
C VAL A 6 -12.10 12.80 1.23
N LEU A 7 -11.23 11.96 1.82
CA LEU A 7 -11.59 10.66 2.40
C LEU A 7 -11.76 10.81 3.91
N THR A 8 -12.86 10.31 4.48
CA THR A 8 -13.11 10.37 5.94
C THR A 8 -12.50 9.19 6.68
N SER A 9 -12.48 9.22 8.02
CA SER A 9 -12.07 8.06 8.82
C SER A 9 -12.93 6.83 8.57
N GLU A 10 -14.23 7.00 8.32
CA GLU A 10 -15.12 5.92 7.91
C GLU A 10 -14.73 5.35 6.55
N ASP A 11 -14.31 6.19 5.60
CA ASP A 11 -13.80 5.73 4.31
C ASP A 11 -12.56 4.87 4.48
N PHE A 12 -11.60 5.30 5.31
CA PHE A 12 -10.43 4.49 5.62
C PHE A 12 -10.80 3.18 6.30
N TYR A 13 -11.76 3.20 7.24
CA TYR A 13 -12.27 1.99 7.87
C TYR A 13 -12.75 0.99 6.81
N GLU A 14 -13.66 1.41 5.92
CA GLU A 14 -14.21 0.55 4.86
C GLU A 14 -13.16 0.08 3.85
N ILE A 15 -12.24 0.97 3.46
CA ILE A 15 -11.13 0.64 2.55
C ILE A 15 -10.28 -0.49 3.11
N ILE A 16 -10.00 -0.53 4.43
CA ILE A 16 -9.21 -1.63 5.01
C ILE A 16 -9.94 -2.98 4.88
N PHE A 17 -11.26 -3.01 5.06
CA PHE A 17 -12.04 -4.24 4.84
C PHE A 17 -11.99 -4.67 3.37
N ARG A 18 -12.10 -3.72 2.43
CA ARG A 18 -11.96 -4.03 1.00
C ARG A 18 -10.56 -4.50 0.63
N ILE A 19 -9.52 -3.95 1.24
CA ILE A 19 -8.15 -4.44 1.04
C ILE A 19 -8.05 -5.91 1.45
N LEU A 20 -8.67 -6.33 2.56
CA LEU A 20 -8.70 -7.75 2.93
C LEU A 20 -9.36 -8.60 1.85
N ASP A 21 -10.51 -8.18 1.33
CA ASP A 21 -11.21 -8.93 0.28
C ASP A 21 -10.36 -9.04 -0.99
N VAL A 22 -9.73 -7.95 -1.43
CA VAL A 22 -8.78 -7.94 -2.56
C VAL A 22 -7.58 -8.85 -2.29
N MET A 23 -7.02 -8.85 -1.07
CA MET A 23 -5.91 -9.76 -0.73
C MET A 23 -6.34 -11.22 -0.78
N LYS A 24 -7.56 -11.56 -0.34
CA LYS A 24 -8.10 -12.92 -0.43
C LYS A 24 -8.32 -13.35 -1.88
N GLU A 25 -8.91 -12.49 -2.69
CA GLU A 25 -9.13 -12.75 -4.12
C GLU A 25 -7.81 -12.99 -4.87
N ASN A 26 -6.75 -12.30 -4.46
CA ASN A 26 -5.42 -12.37 -5.09
C ASN A 26 -4.44 -13.27 -4.33
N GLU A 27 -4.86 -14.00 -3.29
CA GLU A 27 -3.97 -14.74 -2.40
C GLU A 27 -3.10 -15.72 -3.19
N LYS A 28 -3.75 -16.54 -4.03
CA LYS A 28 -3.05 -17.52 -4.86
C LYS A 28 -2.10 -16.83 -5.83
N TYR A 29 -2.54 -15.76 -6.49
CA TYR A 29 -1.73 -15.06 -7.47
C TYR A 29 -0.46 -14.47 -6.83
N LEU A 30 -0.59 -13.80 -5.69
CA LEU A 30 0.54 -13.26 -4.93
C LEU A 30 1.50 -14.35 -4.45
N THR A 31 0.96 -15.49 -4.00
CA THR A 31 1.75 -16.66 -3.62
C THR A 31 2.49 -17.28 -4.81
N ASP A 32 1.86 -17.35 -5.99
CA ASP A 32 2.49 -17.87 -7.22
C ASP A 32 3.63 -16.94 -7.70
N LEU A 33 3.45 -15.62 -7.61
CA LEU A 33 4.49 -14.64 -7.92
C LEU A 33 5.70 -14.82 -7.01
N ASP A 34 5.45 -14.96 -5.70
CA ASP A 34 6.50 -15.16 -4.71
C ASP A 34 7.16 -16.55 -4.84
N ALA A 35 6.43 -17.60 -5.22
CA ALA A 35 7.00 -18.91 -5.48
C ALA A 35 8.06 -18.91 -6.60
N ALA A 36 7.94 -17.99 -7.56
CA ALA A 36 8.91 -17.87 -8.65
C ALA A 36 10.25 -17.28 -8.21
N ILE A 37 10.26 -16.41 -7.18
CA ILE A 37 11.44 -15.63 -6.77
C ILE A 37 11.69 -15.54 -5.26
N GLY A 38 11.00 -16.34 -4.45
CA GLY A 38 10.95 -16.26 -3.00
C GLY A 38 10.58 -17.59 -2.36
N ASP A 39 9.82 -17.56 -1.26
CA ASP A 39 9.46 -18.74 -0.45
C ASP A 39 7.98 -19.13 -0.51
N ALA A 40 7.22 -18.55 -1.45
CA ALA A 40 5.82 -18.88 -1.72
C ALA A 40 4.89 -18.65 -0.53
N ASP A 41 5.12 -17.57 0.22
CA ASP A 41 4.33 -17.26 1.41
C ASP A 41 3.69 -15.86 1.38
N HIS A 42 4.05 -15.00 0.41
CA HIS A 42 3.62 -13.60 0.40
C HIS A 42 2.09 -13.43 0.42
N GLY A 43 1.34 -14.12 -0.44
CA GLY A 43 -0.12 -14.01 -0.48
C GLY A 43 -0.78 -14.43 0.83
N ILE A 44 -0.36 -15.58 1.37
CA ILE A 44 -0.82 -16.12 2.67
C ILE A 44 -0.55 -15.12 3.79
N ASN A 45 0.65 -14.54 3.80
CA ASN A 45 1.10 -13.54 4.75
C ASN A 45 0.23 -12.27 4.71
N MET A 46 -0.06 -11.75 3.52
CA MET A 46 -0.92 -10.57 3.35
C MET A 46 -2.35 -10.84 3.83
N VAL A 47 -2.95 -11.97 3.46
CA VAL A 47 -4.30 -12.35 3.93
C VAL A 47 -4.34 -12.49 5.45
N ARG A 48 -3.35 -13.18 6.04
CA ARG A 48 -3.25 -13.34 7.49
C ARG A 48 -3.17 -11.99 8.21
N GLY A 49 -2.31 -11.11 7.73
CA GLY A 49 -2.11 -9.77 8.29
C GLY A 49 -3.36 -8.91 8.26
N PHE A 50 -4.00 -8.79 7.09
CA PHE A 50 -5.23 -7.99 6.96
C PHE A 50 -6.44 -8.64 7.63
N THR A 51 -6.46 -9.97 7.77
CA THR A 51 -7.49 -10.66 8.57
C THR A 51 -7.41 -10.20 10.03
N LEU A 52 -6.24 -10.25 10.65
CA LEU A 52 -6.08 -9.75 12.02
C LEU A 52 -6.38 -8.25 12.12
N ALA A 53 -5.94 -7.46 11.14
CA ALA A 53 -6.20 -6.02 11.12
C ALA A 53 -7.71 -5.70 11.16
N THR A 54 -8.50 -6.33 10.29
CA THR A 54 -9.96 -6.15 10.25
C THR A 54 -10.65 -6.71 11.50
N GLU A 55 -10.16 -7.80 12.08
CA GLU A 55 -10.66 -8.31 13.38
C GLU A 55 -10.47 -7.30 14.51
N ARG A 56 -9.31 -6.63 14.56
CA ARG A 56 -9.03 -5.59 15.56
C ARG A 56 -9.87 -4.35 15.31
N LEU A 57 -10.02 -3.94 14.05
CA LEU A 57 -10.82 -2.78 13.67
C LEU A 57 -12.29 -2.90 14.09
N LYS A 58 -12.87 -4.12 14.20
CA LYS A 58 -14.24 -4.30 14.73
C LYS A 58 -14.44 -3.72 16.14
N ASN A 59 -13.35 -3.50 16.89
CA ASN A 59 -13.39 -2.89 18.23
C ASN A 59 -13.01 -1.39 18.22
N VAL A 60 -12.75 -0.81 17.05
CA VAL A 60 -12.41 0.60 16.86
C VAL A 60 -13.65 1.34 16.35
N ASN A 61 -13.93 2.52 16.90
CA ASN A 61 -14.98 3.39 16.37
C ASN A 61 -14.56 3.93 14.98
N PRO A 62 -15.31 3.67 13.90
CA PRO A 62 -14.98 4.18 12.56
C PRO A 62 -14.94 5.71 12.48
N ALA A 63 -15.67 6.40 13.36
CA ALA A 63 -15.71 7.86 13.47
C ALA A 63 -14.65 8.44 14.43
N SER A 64 -13.59 7.69 14.74
CA SER A 64 -12.48 8.18 15.57
C SER A 64 -11.54 9.11 14.78
N ASP A 65 -10.38 8.63 14.39
CA ASP A 65 -9.45 9.33 13.52
C ASP A 65 -8.69 8.34 12.63
N VAL A 66 -8.24 8.82 11.46
CA VAL A 66 -7.54 8.03 10.45
C VAL A 66 -6.25 7.44 11.02
N GLY A 67 -5.52 8.18 11.85
CA GLY A 67 -4.32 7.70 12.52
C GLY A 67 -4.57 6.46 13.38
N THR A 68 -5.62 6.49 14.21
CA THR A 68 -6.00 5.33 15.04
C THR A 68 -6.34 4.09 14.20
N ILE A 69 -7.07 4.25 13.09
CA ILE A 69 -7.40 3.15 12.17
C ILE A 69 -6.12 2.56 11.57
N LEU A 70 -5.27 3.40 10.97
CA LEU A 70 -4.04 2.95 10.31
C LEU A 70 -3.03 2.37 11.30
N ASN A 71 -2.94 2.90 12.52
CA ASN A 71 -2.09 2.35 13.56
C ASN A 71 -2.57 0.96 13.99
N THR A 72 -3.88 0.74 14.07
CA THR A 72 -4.45 -0.59 14.36
C THR A 72 -4.04 -1.61 13.30
N VAL A 73 -4.09 -1.22 12.02
CA VAL A 73 -3.63 -2.04 10.90
C VAL A 73 -2.13 -2.31 11.00
N ALA A 74 -1.34 -1.28 11.25
CA ALA A 74 0.12 -1.39 11.40
C ALA A 74 0.51 -2.41 12.47
N MET A 75 -0.09 -2.33 13.65
CA MET A 75 0.20 -3.25 14.76
C MET A 75 -0.18 -4.70 14.43
N ALA A 76 -1.29 -4.92 13.72
CA ALA A 76 -1.67 -6.26 13.27
C ALA A 76 -0.65 -6.86 12.28
N LEU A 77 -0.20 -6.05 11.32
CA LEU A 77 0.76 -6.46 10.29
C LEU A 77 2.14 -6.77 10.89
N LEU A 78 2.61 -5.97 11.84
CA LEU A 78 3.87 -6.22 12.57
C LEU A 78 3.86 -7.53 13.36
N GLU A 79 2.70 -7.92 13.88
CA GLU A 79 2.57 -9.08 14.75
C GLU A 79 2.47 -10.41 14.00
N THR A 80 1.74 -10.42 12.89
CA THR A 80 1.31 -11.69 12.26
C THR A 80 1.99 -12.01 10.95
N VAL A 81 2.54 -11.02 10.25
CA VAL A 81 3.10 -11.23 8.93
C VAL A 81 4.57 -11.63 9.09
N GLY A 82 4.88 -12.88 8.72
CA GLY A 82 6.24 -13.39 8.74
C GLY A 82 7.10 -12.82 7.61
N GLY A 83 8.40 -13.10 7.66
CA GLY A 83 9.34 -12.68 6.62
C GLY A 83 9.56 -11.17 6.55
N ALA A 84 9.96 -10.68 5.37
CA ALA A 84 10.23 -9.26 5.16
C ALA A 84 8.95 -8.41 5.07
N ALA A 85 7.82 -8.99 4.63
CA ALA A 85 6.59 -8.25 4.39
C ALA A 85 6.03 -7.61 5.67
N GLY A 86 6.04 -8.31 6.82
CA GLY A 86 5.41 -7.81 8.03
C GLY A 86 5.99 -6.52 8.56
N PRO A 87 7.31 -6.45 8.83
CA PRO A 87 7.97 -5.22 9.22
C PRO A 87 7.75 -4.10 8.20
N LEU A 88 7.89 -4.37 6.89
CA LEU A 88 7.78 -3.36 5.83
C LEU A 88 6.37 -2.76 5.74
N TYR A 89 5.34 -3.59 5.66
CA TYR A 89 3.95 -3.11 5.61
C TYR A 89 3.51 -2.51 6.96
N GLY A 90 3.92 -3.11 8.08
CA GLY A 90 3.68 -2.54 9.40
C GLY A 90 4.24 -1.13 9.53
N MET A 91 5.49 -0.91 9.11
CA MET A 91 6.12 0.41 9.10
C MET A 91 5.46 1.36 8.09
N TRP A 92 5.06 0.86 6.92
CA TRP A 92 4.34 1.63 5.93
C TRP A 92 3.06 2.26 6.54
N PHE A 93 2.21 1.43 7.15
CA PHE A 93 0.99 1.88 7.80
C PHE A 93 1.23 2.72 9.05
N MET A 94 2.25 2.38 9.86
CA MET A 94 2.55 3.10 11.09
C MET A 94 2.99 4.54 10.82
N ASN A 95 3.83 4.77 9.81
CA ASN A 95 4.25 6.12 9.49
C ASN A 95 3.13 6.94 8.82
N MET A 96 2.26 6.31 8.04
CA MET A 96 1.03 6.95 7.56
C MET A 96 0.12 7.35 8.74
N ALA A 97 0.01 6.48 9.75
CA ALA A 97 -0.79 6.72 10.94
C ALA A 97 -0.28 7.93 11.74
N GLN A 98 1.04 8.06 11.91
CA GLN A 98 1.64 9.14 12.70
C GLN A 98 1.26 10.54 12.20
N VAL A 99 1.25 10.75 10.88
CA VAL A 99 0.86 12.06 10.30
C VAL A 99 -0.65 12.29 10.25
N THR A 100 -1.45 11.25 10.46
CA THR A 100 -2.91 11.32 10.48
C THR A 100 -3.53 11.21 11.86
N MET A 101 -2.72 11.16 12.92
CA MET A 101 -3.22 11.16 14.30
C MET A 101 -4.12 12.37 14.56
N GLY A 102 -5.35 12.10 15.00
CA GLY A 102 -6.36 13.12 15.29
C GLY A 102 -6.97 13.78 14.04
N LYS A 103 -6.78 13.22 12.85
CA LYS A 103 -7.40 13.68 11.60
C LYS A 103 -8.61 12.81 11.24
N SER A 104 -9.77 13.43 11.04
CA SER A 104 -11.00 12.73 10.61
C SER A 104 -11.23 12.78 9.10
N GLU A 105 -10.52 13.65 8.38
CA GLU A 105 -10.62 13.82 6.93
C GLU A 105 -9.21 13.96 6.33
N VAL A 106 -9.00 13.37 5.15
CA VAL A 106 -7.75 13.38 4.38
C VAL A 106 -8.03 13.95 3.01
N ASP A 107 -7.46 15.13 2.74
CA ASP A 107 -7.43 15.72 1.40
C ASP A 107 -6.23 15.20 0.59
N LYS A 108 -6.12 15.63 -0.67
CA LYS A 108 -5.02 15.24 -1.56
C LYS A 108 -3.61 15.62 -1.05
N LYS A 109 -3.48 16.69 -0.26
CA LYS A 109 -2.18 17.12 0.29
C LYS A 109 -1.76 16.19 1.42
N LEU A 110 -2.67 15.93 2.36
CA LEU A 110 -2.42 15.01 3.45
C LEU A 110 -2.22 13.57 2.94
N LEU A 111 -2.94 13.15 1.89
CA LEU A 111 -2.72 11.86 1.26
C LEU A 111 -1.30 11.71 0.68
N ALA A 112 -0.77 12.75 0.04
CA ALA A 112 0.60 12.76 -0.46
C ALA A 112 1.62 12.70 0.69
N GLU A 113 1.41 13.46 1.76
CA GLU A 113 2.25 13.43 2.97
C GLU A 113 2.25 12.06 3.66
N MET A 114 1.06 11.44 3.79
CA MET A 114 0.92 10.08 4.31
C MET A 114 1.77 9.10 3.51
N LEU A 115 1.58 9.04 2.18
CA LEU A 115 2.29 8.08 1.35
C LEU A 115 3.81 8.34 1.35
N GLU A 116 4.23 9.60 1.46
CA GLU A 116 5.64 9.99 1.62
C GLU A 116 6.23 9.44 2.92
N MET A 117 5.58 9.68 4.05
CA MET A 117 6.05 9.21 5.36
C MET A 117 6.02 7.69 5.46
N GLY A 118 5.00 7.08 4.88
CA GLY A 118 4.88 5.65 4.71
C GLY A 118 6.05 5.04 3.91
N LEU A 119 6.33 5.59 2.73
CA LEU A 119 7.45 5.16 1.89
C LEU A 119 8.78 5.34 2.62
N LYS A 120 8.98 6.49 3.29
CA LYS A 120 10.17 6.73 4.10
C LYS A 120 10.36 5.64 5.15
N GLY A 121 9.29 5.25 5.84
CA GLY A 121 9.33 4.16 6.82
C GLY A 121 9.80 2.84 6.22
N VAL A 122 9.24 2.46 5.07
CA VAL A 122 9.66 1.26 4.31
C VAL A 122 11.15 1.34 3.97
N GLN A 123 11.64 2.47 3.49
CA GLN A 123 13.05 2.65 3.13
C GLN A 123 13.97 2.60 4.35
N ASP A 124 13.57 3.22 5.46
CA ASP A 124 14.36 3.29 6.69
C ASP A 124 14.64 1.90 7.27
N ILE A 125 13.64 0.99 7.26
CA ILE A 125 13.84 -0.40 7.74
C ILE A 125 14.22 -1.40 6.63
N GLY A 126 13.97 -1.07 5.36
CA GLY A 126 14.26 -1.90 4.19
C GLY A 126 15.70 -1.80 3.69
N GLY A 127 16.62 -1.30 4.51
CA GLY A 127 18.04 -1.12 4.15
C GLY A 127 18.28 -0.02 3.11
N GLY A 128 17.41 1.00 3.11
CA GLY A 128 17.50 2.15 2.21
C GLY A 128 17.11 1.83 0.77
N THR A 129 16.19 0.88 0.56
CA THR A 129 15.84 0.44 -0.80
C THR A 129 15.32 1.58 -1.69
N GLN A 130 15.71 1.58 -2.96
CA GLN A 130 15.44 2.66 -3.92
C GLN A 130 14.60 2.15 -5.10
N PRO A 131 13.98 3.05 -5.89
CA PRO A 131 13.41 2.68 -7.19
C PRO A 131 14.45 1.98 -8.08
N GLY A 132 14.02 0.94 -8.79
CA GLY A 132 14.84 0.07 -9.63
C GLY A 132 15.51 -1.08 -8.89
N GLU A 133 15.15 -1.36 -7.64
CA GLU A 133 15.71 -2.46 -6.84
C GLU A 133 14.83 -3.71 -6.77
N LYS A 134 13.68 -3.70 -7.47
CA LYS A 134 12.69 -4.77 -7.57
C LYS A 134 12.04 -5.07 -6.21
N THR A 135 11.35 -4.07 -5.66
CA THR A 135 10.63 -4.17 -4.38
C THR A 135 9.31 -3.42 -4.42
N MET A 136 8.56 -3.43 -3.32
CA MET A 136 7.36 -2.61 -3.14
C MET A 136 7.55 -1.11 -3.43
N VAL A 137 8.78 -0.59 -3.28
CA VAL A 137 9.11 0.81 -3.60
C VAL A 137 8.87 1.13 -5.07
N ASP A 138 9.05 0.15 -5.96
CA ASP A 138 8.84 0.33 -7.40
C ASP A 138 7.39 0.63 -7.77
N ALA A 139 6.41 0.22 -6.95
CA ALA A 139 5.01 0.61 -7.10
C ALA A 139 4.68 1.89 -6.31
N ILE A 140 5.16 2.01 -5.07
CA ILE A 140 4.80 3.11 -4.16
C ILE A 140 5.40 4.45 -4.62
N HIS A 141 6.67 4.46 -5.01
CA HIS A 141 7.37 5.68 -5.39
C HIS A 141 6.72 6.43 -6.56
N PRO A 142 6.44 5.80 -7.72
CA PRO A 142 5.81 6.51 -8.83
C PRO A 142 4.39 7.00 -8.48
N ALA A 143 3.62 6.25 -7.69
CA ALA A 143 2.32 6.69 -7.18
C ALA A 143 2.43 7.97 -6.34
N LEU A 144 3.41 8.01 -5.43
CA LEU A 144 3.70 9.20 -4.63
C LEU A 144 4.06 10.42 -5.49
N GLN A 145 4.81 10.23 -6.59
CA GLN A 145 5.14 11.35 -7.48
C GLN A 145 3.88 11.96 -8.10
N GLU A 146 2.90 11.15 -8.51
CA GLU A 146 1.63 11.65 -9.04
C GLU A 146 0.80 12.37 -7.96
N LEU A 147 0.75 11.83 -6.74
CA LEU A 147 0.07 12.50 -5.63
C LEU A 147 0.73 13.85 -5.27
N LYS A 148 2.06 13.95 -5.28
CA LYS A 148 2.79 15.21 -5.04
C LYS A 148 2.52 16.25 -6.12
N LYS A 149 2.41 15.84 -7.39
CA LYS A 149 2.00 16.75 -8.48
C LYS A 149 0.59 17.26 -8.25
N ALA A 150 -0.37 16.38 -7.95
CA ALA A 150 -1.76 16.73 -7.72
C ALA A 150 -1.98 17.59 -6.45
N ALA A 151 -1.21 17.36 -5.39
CA ALA A 151 -1.27 18.13 -4.15
C ALA A 151 -1.03 19.64 -4.35
N ASN A 152 -0.25 19.99 -5.38
CA ASN A 152 0.11 21.37 -5.71
C ASN A 152 -0.78 21.99 -6.81
N ASP A 153 -1.67 21.21 -7.41
CA ASP A 153 -2.51 21.64 -8.52
C ASP A 153 -3.98 21.69 -8.09
N PRO A 154 -4.60 22.87 -7.94
CA PRO A 154 -6.00 22.98 -7.56
C PRO A 154 -6.98 22.46 -8.63
N SER A 155 -6.54 22.30 -9.89
CA SER A 155 -7.37 21.81 -10.98
C SER A 155 -7.54 20.28 -10.98
N ILE A 156 -6.69 19.56 -10.26
CA ILE A 156 -6.73 18.09 -10.16
C ILE A 156 -7.56 17.70 -8.94
N SER A 157 -8.66 16.99 -9.15
CA SER A 157 -9.47 16.43 -8.07
C SER A 157 -8.74 15.30 -7.32
N LEU A 158 -9.20 14.96 -6.11
CA LEU A 158 -8.71 13.80 -5.36
C LEU A 158 -8.91 12.49 -6.14
N LEU A 159 -10.02 12.35 -6.86
CA LEU A 159 -10.29 11.16 -7.68
C LEU A 159 -9.28 11.03 -8.82
N GLU A 160 -9.01 12.12 -9.55
CA GLU A 160 -8.01 12.15 -10.62
C GLU A 160 -6.58 11.92 -10.09
N ALA A 161 -6.28 12.44 -8.88
CA ALA A 161 -5.01 12.19 -8.22
C ALA A 161 -4.80 10.71 -7.92
N LEU A 162 -5.83 10.05 -7.36
CA LEU A 162 -5.82 8.62 -7.06
C LEU A 162 -5.80 7.76 -8.33
N GLU A 163 -6.48 8.16 -9.39
CA GLU A 163 -6.44 7.48 -10.69
C GLU A 163 -5.01 7.46 -11.26
N LYS A 164 -4.36 8.64 -11.29
CA LYS A 164 -2.97 8.77 -11.76
C LYS A 164 -2.02 7.97 -10.87
N ALA A 165 -2.20 8.02 -9.55
CA ALA A 165 -1.39 7.28 -8.61
C ALA A 165 -1.54 5.75 -8.78
N ALA A 166 -2.77 5.25 -8.93
CA ALA A 166 -3.04 3.83 -9.16
C ALA A 166 -2.45 3.35 -10.48
N LYS A 167 -2.57 4.14 -11.55
CA LYS A 167 -1.95 3.84 -12.85
C LYS A 167 -0.42 3.81 -12.75
N ALA A 168 0.18 4.78 -12.07
CA ALA A 168 1.62 4.85 -11.89
C ALA A 168 2.15 3.69 -11.02
N ALA A 169 1.40 3.26 -10.00
CA ALA A 169 1.70 2.06 -9.23
C ALA A 169 1.63 0.78 -10.08
N GLU A 170 0.64 0.68 -10.97
CA GLU A 170 0.50 -0.44 -11.90
C GLU A 170 1.69 -0.55 -12.85
N GLU A 171 2.08 0.57 -13.44
CA GLU A 171 3.23 0.68 -14.34
C GLU A 171 4.53 0.33 -13.59
N GLY A 172 4.70 0.86 -12.37
CA GLY A 172 5.83 0.56 -11.50
C GLY A 172 5.93 -0.91 -11.11
N MET A 173 4.81 -1.53 -10.72
CA MET A 173 4.70 -2.97 -10.47
C MET A 173 5.11 -3.78 -11.70
N LYS A 174 4.57 -3.48 -12.89
CA LYS A 174 4.90 -4.20 -14.12
C LYS A 174 6.37 -4.01 -14.51
N ALA A 175 6.93 -2.83 -14.26
CA ALA A 175 8.33 -2.54 -14.52
C ALA A 175 9.30 -3.42 -13.72
N THR A 176 8.85 -4.05 -12.62
CA THR A 176 9.68 -5.00 -11.86
C THR A 176 10.04 -6.26 -12.64
N ILE A 177 9.24 -6.65 -13.64
CA ILE A 177 9.42 -7.90 -14.41
C ILE A 177 10.84 -8.02 -15.00
N PRO A 178 11.34 -7.07 -15.82
CA PRO A 178 12.68 -7.15 -16.40
C PRO A 178 13.83 -6.84 -15.42
N MET A 179 13.56 -6.48 -14.16
CA MET A 179 14.60 -6.12 -13.20
C MET A 179 15.26 -7.35 -12.56
N ILE A 180 16.56 -7.21 -12.27
CA ILE A 180 17.28 -8.09 -11.35
C ILE A 180 17.08 -7.57 -9.93
N ALA A 181 16.63 -8.44 -9.03
CA ALA A 181 16.43 -8.11 -7.63
C ALA A 181 17.74 -7.75 -6.93
N LYS A 182 17.71 -6.64 -6.17
CA LYS A 182 18.84 -6.21 -5.34
C LYS A 182 18.58 -6.35 -3.84
N ARG A 183 17.32 -6.58 -3.46
CA ARG A 183 16.85 -6.70 -2.07
C ARG A 183 15.99 -7.94 -1.88
N GLY A 184 15.74 -8.28 -0.61
CA GLY A 184 14.89 -9.41 -0.23
C GLY A 184 15.40 -10.76 -0.71
N ARG A 185 14.57 -11.80 -0.55
CA ARG A 185 14.91 -13.18 -0.95
C ARG A 185 15.17 -13.31 -2.45
N ALA A 186 14.45 -12.52 -3.27
CA ALA A 186 14.64 -12.52 -4.72
C ALA A 186 16.08 -12.16 -5.15
N SER A 187 16.79 -11.34 -4.37
CA SER A 187 18.19 -11.01 -4.66
C SER A 187 19.13 -12.22 -4.65
N TYR A 188 18.79 -13.29 -3.92
CA TYR A 188 19.60 -14.51 -3.85
C TYR A 188 19.63 -15.29 -5.17
N LEU A 189 18.68 -15.02 -6.06
CA LEU A 189 18.57 -15.66 -7.37
C LEU A 189 19.40 -14.94 -8.46
N GLY A 190 19.90 -13.74 -8.20
CA GLY A 190 20.62 -12.94 -9.20
C GLY A 190 19.83 -12.79 -10.49
N GLU A 191 20.45 -13.06 -11.64
CA GLU A 191 19.81 -12.98 -12.97
C GLU A 191 18.54 -13.84 -13.11
N ARG A 192 18.39 -14.91 -12.32
CA ARG A 192 17.18 -15.74 -12.36
C ARG A 192 15.94 -15.04 -11.80
N SER A 193 16.09 -13.92 -11.11
CA SER A 193 14.96 -13.07 -10.68
C SER A 193 14.35 -12.24 -11.83
N ARG A 194 15.09 -12.10 -12.95
CA ARG A 194 14.63 -11.39 -14.15
C ARG A 194 13.51 -12.19 -14.83
N GLY A 195 12.49 -11.48 -15.33
CA GLY A 195 11.34 -12.07 -16.01
C GLY A 195 10.16 -12.39 -15.09
N HIS A 196 10.30 -12.17 -13.78
CA HIS A 196 9.26 -12.42 -12.78
C HIS A 196 8.81 -11.11 -12.11
N GLN A 197 7.51 -10.91 -11.93
CA GLN A 197 6.97 -9.72 -11.26
C GLN A 197 7.21 -9.81 -9.75
N ASP A 198 7.51 -8.69 -9.09
CA ASP A 198 7.69 -8.64 -7.64
C ASP A 198 6.34 -8.76 -6.90
N PRO A 199 6.19 -9.71 -5.96
CA PRO A 199 4.96 -9.85 -5.18
C PRO A 199 4.70 -8.63 -4.27
N GLY A 200 5.75 -8.01 -3.72
CA GLY A 200 5.65 -6.83 -2.87
C GLY A 200 5.12 -5.61 -3.61
N ALA A 201 5.65 -5.31 -4.80
CA ALA A 201 5.14 -4.26 -5.69
C ALA A 201 3.69 -4.54 -6.11
N THR A 202 3.34 -5.81 -6.31
CA THR A 202 1.98 -6.21 -6.68
C THR A 202 0.98 -5.92 -5.58
N SER A 203 1.22 -6.34 -4.34
CA SER A 203 0.31 -6.06 -3.24
C SER A 203 0.25 -4.57 -2.88
N SER A 204 1.34 -3.81 -3.05
CA SER A 204 1.31 -2.35 -2.89
C SER A 204 0.44 -1.67 -3.94
N TYR A 205 0.53 -2.09 -5.21
CA TYR A 205 -0.37 -1.63 -6.26
C TYR A 205 -1.83 -1.94 -5.92
N LEU A 206 -2.14 -3.17 -5.49
CA LEU A 206 -3.51 -3.58 -5.14
C LEU A 206 -4.09 -2.69 -4.02
N ILE A 207 -3.30 -2.34 -3.00
CA ILE A 207 -3.74 -1.42 -1.93
C ILE A 207 -4.06 -0.03 -2.49
N ILE A 208 -3.18 0.55 -3.31
CA ILE A 208 -3.38 1.89 -3.90
C ILE A 208 -4.60 1.88 -4.83
N LYS A 209 -4.74 0.84 -5.65
CA LYS A 209 -5.89 0.65 -6.54
C LYS A 209 -7.20 0.55 -5.75
N THR A 210 -7.20 -0.15 -4.61
CA THR A 210 -8.40 -0.29 -3.77
C THR A 210 -8.89 1.06 -3.24
N ILE A 211 -7.98 1.98 -2.89
CA ILE A 211 -8.33 3.35 -2.46
C ILE A 211 -8.99 4.11 -3.62
N TYR A 212 -8.42 4.02 -4.82
CA TYR A 212 -8.99 4.63 -6.03
C TYR A 212 -10.37 4.07 -6.36
N ASP A 213 -10.51 2.75 -6.43
CA ASP A 213 -11.77 2.07 -6.76
C ASP A 213 -12.87 2.43 -5.75
N TYR A 214 -12.54 2.45 -4.46
CA TYR A 214 -13.46 2.88 -3.41
C TYR A 214 -14.00 4.30 -3.66
N LEU A 215 -13.11 5.27 -3.89
CA LEU A 215 -13.53 6.65 -4.11
C LEU A 215 -14.32 6.80 -5.41
N LYS A 216 -13.91 6.08 -6.46
CA LYS A 216 -14.60 6.07 -7.75
C LYS A 216 -16.04 5.58 -7.62
N GLU A 217 -16.26 4.48 -6.90
CA GLU A 217 -17.60 3.94 -6.63
C GLU A 217 -18.43 4.86 -5.73
N LYS A 218 -17.80 5.52 -4.75
CA LYS A 218 -18.49 6.46 -3.87
C LYS A 218 -18.96 7.74 -4.59
N GLN A 219 -18.26 8.14 -5.65
CA GLN A 219 -18.57 9.35 -6.44
C GLN A 219 -19.40 9.07 -7.71
N GLY A 220 -19.48 7.82 -8.16
CA GLY A 220 -20.27 7.38 -9.31
C GLY A 220 -21.71 7.07 -8.95
#